data_AF-V2X308-F1
#
_entry.id   AF-V2X308-F1
#
_cell.length_a   1.000
_cell.length_b   1.000
_cell.length_c   1.000
_cell.angle_alpha   90.00
_cell.angle_beta   90.00
_cell.angle_gamma   90.00
#
_symmetry.space_group_name_H-M   'P 1'
#
loop_
_entity.id
_entity.type
_entity.pdbx_description
1 polymer ?
#
loop_
_entity_poly.entity_id
_entity_poly.type
_entity_poly.pdbx_seq_one_letter_code
_entity_poly.pdbx_strand_id
1 'polypeptide(L)'
;CTLPCYEGLFIPHHDNIIQDLLFTFATWHSYCAMRQHTDSHLATFKTVTKELGALMRKYVKEVCSQYETVELLRERQAQVEWSTKKNPEGEIMQGAIKKHFTMVNYKTHALGHYVCSIKYYGTTDLISSSLVS
;
A
#
# COMPACT_ATOMS: atom_id res chain seq x y z
N CYS A 1 -5.31 11.04 8.30
CA CYS A 1 -4.08 11.16 9.10
C CYS A 1 -4.11 10.06 10.15
N THR A 2 -3.15 9.13 10.15
CA THR A 2 -3.09 8.00 11.09
C THR A 2 -1.85 8.02 11.98
N LEU A 3 -0.87 8.91 11.73
CA LEU A 3 0.42 8.92 12.44
C LEU A 3 0.28 8.92 13.98
N PRO A 4 -0.58 9.77 14.61
CA PRO A 4 -0.72 9.77 16.07
C PRO A 4 -1.26 8.46 16.64
N CYS A 5 -1.98 7.65 15.85
CA CYS A 5 -2.52 6.37 16.30
C CYS A 5 -1.43 5.29 16.43
N TYR A 6 -0.29 5.49 15.78
CA TYR A 6 0.83 4.55 15.76
C TYR A 6 2.03 5.04 16.56
N GLU A 7 1.96 6.22 17.18
CA GLU A 7 3.10 6.82 17.89
C GLU A 7 3.35 6.10 19.22
N GLY A 8 4.56 5.56 19.39
CA GLY A 8 4.95 4.81 20.59
C GLY A 8 4.26 3.44 20.72
N LEU A 9 3.63 2.94 19.66
CA LEU A 9 2.94 1.65 19.68
C LEU A 9 3.93 0.47 19.59
N PHE A 10 5.06 0.68 18.93
CA PHE A 10 6.07 -0.36 18.69
C PHE A 10 7.35 -0.10 19.47
N ILE A 11 8.26 -1.09 19.46
CA ILE A 11 9.60 -0.89 20.01
C ILE A 11 10.28 0.30 19.30
N PRO A 12 11.12 1.09 19.99
CA PRO A 12 11.59 2.38 19.46
C PRO A 12 12.21 2.31 18.05
N HIS A 13 12.94 1.23 17.73
CA HIS A 13 13.52 1.04 16.39
C HIS A 13 12.46 0.85 15.30
N HIS A 14 11.43 0.04 15.56
CA HIS A 14 10.36 -0.23 14.60
C HIS A 14 9.40 0.96 14.48
N ASP A 15 9.12 1.63 15.59
CA ASP A 15 8.20 2.78 15.64
C ASP A 15 8.66 3.89 14.68
N ASN A 16 9.94 4.24 14.73
CA ASN A 16 10.53 5.23 13.82
C ASN A 16 10.38 4.84 12.35
N ILE A 17 10.64 3.58 11.99
CA ILE A 17 10.51 3.10 10.60
C ILE A 17 9.05 3.17 10.13
N ILE A 18 8.11 2.81 11.01
CA ILE A 18 6.68 2.84 10.69
C ILE A 18 6.19 4.29 10.56
N GLN A 19 6.61 5.19 11.46
CA GLN A 19 6.26 6.60 11.41
C GLN A 19 6.81 7.28 10.15
N ASP A 20 8.08 7.04 9.81
CA ASP A 20 8.69 7.53 8.57
C ASP A 20 7.91 7.01 7.36
N LEU A 21 7.58 5.72 7.33
CA LEU A 21 6.81 5.12 6.24
C LEU A 21 5.42 5.73 6.11
N LEU A 22 4.69 5.89 7.22
CA LEU A 22 3.34 6.49 7.24
C LEU A 22 3.38 7.95 6.80
N PHE A 23 4.38 8.71 7.26
CA PHE A 23 4.59 10.10 6.86
C PHE A 23 4.85 10.20 5.36
N THR A 24 5.85 9.48 4.85
CA THR A 24 6.19 9.49 3.42
C THR A 24 5.03 9.01 2.55
N PHE A 25 4.27 8.00 3.01
CA PHE A 25 3.08 7.54 2.29
C PHE A 25 1.98 8.61 2.25
N ALA A 26 1.75 9.32 3.37
CA ALA A 26 0.81 10.45 3.41
C ALA A 26 1.25 11.57 2.46
N THR A 27 2.54 11.93 2.47
CA THR A 27 3.12 12.92 1.53
C THR A 27 2.95 12.48 0.08
N TRP A 28 3.27 11.22 -0.23
CA TRP A 28 3.11 10.64 -1.57
C TRP A 28 1.65 10.71 -2.03
N HIS A 29 0.70 10.34 -1.16
CA HIS A 29 -0.73 10.39 -1.45
C HIS A 29 -1.22 11.82 -1.64
N SER A 30 -0.72 12.79 -0.85
CA SER A 30 -1.03 14.21 -1.04
C SER A 30 -0.64 14.66 -2.44
N TYR A 31 0.55 14.29 -2.94
CA TYR A 31 0.94 14.59 -4.31
C TYR A 31 0.04 13.91 -5.33
N CYS A 32 -0.36 12.65 -5.13
CA CYS A 32 -1.28 11.97 -6.04
C CYS A 32 -2.62 12.71 -6.19
N ALA A 33 -3.14 13.29 -5.11
CA ALA A 33 -4.43 13.97 -5.08
C ALA A 33 -4.37 15.45 -5.48
N MET A 34 -3.19 16.00 -5.80
CA MET A 34 -3.05 17.40 -6.18
C MET A 34 -3.65 17.65 -7.57
N ARG A 35 -4.69 18.49 -7.65
CA ARG A 35 -5.32 18.83 -8.93
C ARG A 35 -4.44 19.65 -9.87
N GLN A 36 -3.40 20.31 -9.34
CA GLN A 36 -2.49 21.14 -10.11
C GLN A 36 -1.04 20.75 -9.83
N HIS A 37 -0.38 20.26 -10.87
CA HIS A 37 1.04 19.95 -10.83
C HIS A 37 1.85 21.03 -11.55
N THR A 38 2.90 21.50 -10.90
CA THR A 38 3.99 22.23 -11.53
C THR A 38 5.15 21.27 -11.78
N ASP A 39 6.11 21.65 -12.63
CA ASP A 39 7.31 20.83 -12.85
C ASP A 39 8.09 20.58 -11.55
N SER A 40 8.10 21.56 -10.63
CA SER A 40 8.71 21.41 -9.30
C SER A 40 7.97 20.36 -8.45
N HIS A 41 6.63 20.35 -8.43
CA HIS A 41 5.86 19.34 -7.72
C HIS A 41 6.11 17.93 -8.28
N LEU A 42 6.18 17.77 -9.61
CA LEU A 42 6.47 16.47 -10.24
C LEU A 42 7.89 15.97 -9.91
N ALA A 43 8.87 16.87 -9.85
CA ALA A 43 10.23 16.53 -9.44
C ALA A 43 10.29 16.05 -7.98
N THR A 44 9.61 16.77 -7.07
CA THR A 44 9.52 16.35 -5.65
C THR A 44 8.75 15.04 -5.52
N PHE A 45 7.65 14.87 -6.25
CA PHE A 45 6.85 13.65 -6.20
C PHE A 45 7.64 12.42 -6.67
N LYS A 46 8.50 12.56 -7.69
CA LYS A 46 9.45 11.52 -8.11
C LYS A 46 10.45 11.17 -7.01
N THR A 47 10.90 12.16 -6.24
CA THR A 47 11.83 11.97 -5.13
C THR A 47 11.15 11.23 -3.98
N VAL A 48 9.98 11.70 -3.55
CA VAL A 48 9.15 11.06 -2.52
C VAL A 48 8.78 9.62 -2.91
N THR A 49 8.49 9.35 -4.19
CA THR A 49 8.21 7.99 -4.67
C THR A 49 9.43 7.05 -4.51
N LYS A 50 10.65 7.55 -4.72
CA LYS A 50 11.88 6.78 -4.50
C LYS A 50 12.11 6.51 -3.02
N GLU A 51 11.95 7.54 -2.19
CA GLU A 51 12.06 7.45 -0.73
C GLU A 51 11.05 6.45 -0.17
N LEU A 52 9.80 6.53 -0.60
CA LEU A 52 8.75 5.58 -0.23
C LEU A 52 9.18 4.14 -0.55
N GLY A 53 9.66 3.89 -1.76
CA GLY A 53 10.16 2.56 -2.13
C GLY A 53 11.33 2.09 -1.28
N ALA A 54 12.23 2.99 -0.86
CA ALA A 54 13.33 2.67 0.04
C ALA A 54 12.84 2.32 1.45
N LEU A 55 11.92 3.11 2.00
CA LEU A 55 11.31 2.86 3.31
C LEU A 55 10.49 1.57 3.32
N MET A 56 9.74 1.27 2.26
CA MET A 56 9.01 0.01 2.14
C MET A 56 9.96 -1.19 2.16
N ARG A 57 11.11 -1.12 1.47
CA ARG A 57 12.15 -2.17 1.53
C ARG A 57 12.76 -2.30 2.92
N LYS A 58 13.03 -1.18 3.59
CA LYS A 58 13.54 -1.17 4.98
C LYS A 58 12.53 -1.80 5.94
N TYR A 59 11.26 -1.43 5.83
CA TYR A 59 10.15 -1.99 6.62
C TYR A 59 10.03 -3.51 6.45
N VAL A 60 10.08 -4.02 5.21
CA VAL A 60 10.05 -5.48 4.96
C VAL A 60 11.23 -6.18 5.64
N LYS A 61 12.43 -5.61 5.52
CA LYS A 61 13.66 -6.22 6.02
C LYS A 61 13.71 -6.22 7.55
N GLU A 62 13.41 -5.09 8.17
CA GLU A 62 13.68 -4.85 9.60
C GLU A 62 12.45 -5.06 10.49
N VAL A 63 11.24 -4.80 9.98
CA VAL A 63 10.01 -4.87 10.78
C VAL A 63 9.23 -6.16 10.46
N CYS A 64 8.87 -6.41 9.21
CA CYS A 64 8.05 -7.58 8.86
C CYS A 64 8.69 -8.93 9.23
N SER A 65 10.02 -9.01 9.24
CA SER A 65 10.74 -10.23 9.63
C SER A 65 10.58 -10.57 11.12
N GLN A 66 10.23 -9.59 11.95
CA GLN A 66 10.10 -9.72 13.40
C GLN A 66 8.66 -9.99 13.86
N TYR A 67 7.67 -9.78 13.00
CA TYR A 67 6.25 -9.97 13.34
C TYR A 67 5.61 -11.05 12.46
N GLU A 68 5.09 -12.09 13.09
CA GLU A 68 4.29 -13.08 12.39
C GLU A 68 2.86 -12.55 12.21
N THR A 69 2.46 -12.29 10.97
CA THR A 69 1.09 -11.89 10.64
C THR A 69 0.34 -13.04 9.98
N VAL A 70 -0.95 -13.18 10.32
CA VAL A 70 -1.83 -14.20 9.78
C VAL A 70 -3.05 -13.55 9.14
N GLU A 71 -3.61 -14.22 8.15
CA GLU A 71 -4.86 -13.80 7.51
C GLU A 71 -5.99 -13.73 8.54
N LEU A 72 -6.83 -12.71 8.44
CA LEU A 72 -8.00 -12.57 9.31
C LEU A 72 -9.00 -13.70 9.00
N LEU A 73 -9.74 -14.15 10.02
CA LEU A 73 -10.76 -15.20 9.85
C LEU A 73 -11.78 -14.84 8.77
N ARG A 74 -12.16 -13.56 8.68
CA ARG A 74 -13.10 -13.05 7.67
C ARG A 74 -12.53 -13.14 6.25
N GLU A 75 -11.27 -12.79 6.06
CA GLU A 75 -10.59 -12.87 4.75
C GLU A 75 -10.52 -14.33 4.29
N ARG A 76 -10.20 -15.23 5.23
CA ARG A 76 -10.19 -16.67 4.98
C ARG A 76 -11.56 -17.21 4.58
N GLN A 77 -12.61 -16.86 5.32
CA GLN A 77 -13.98 -17.31 5.01
C GLN A 77 -14.38 -16.88 3.60
N ALA A 78 -14.13 -15.62 3.24
CA ALA A 78 -14.38 -15.13 1.89
C ALA A 78 -13.57 -15.89 0.82
N GLN A 79 -12.31 -16.24 1.11
CA GLN A 79 -11.49 -17.03 0.19
C GLN A 79 -11.99 -18.47 0.03
N VAL A 80 -12.43 -19.11 1.11
CA VAL A 80 -13.02 -20.45 1.08
C VAL A 80 -14.30 -20.41 0.25
N GLU A 81 -15.23 -19.48 0.54
CA GLU A 81 -16.47 -19.32 -0.23
C GLU A 81 -16.22 -19.13 -1.72
N TRP A 82 -15.25 -18.28 -2.07
CA TRP A 82 -14.89 -18.07 -3.47
C TRP A 82 -14.28 -19.33 -4.10
N SER A 83 -13.43 -20.04 -3.36
CA SER A 83 -12.77 -21.26 -3.85
C SER A 83 -13.77 -22.40 -4.04
N THR A 84 -14.71 -22.58 -3.10
CA THR A 84 -15.79 -23.58 -3.20
C THR A 84 -16.76 -23.25 -4.35
N LYS A 85 -17.04 -21.96 -4.61
CA LYS A 85 -17.82 -21.55 -5.80
C LYS A 85 -17.11 -21.89 -7.10
N LYS A 86 -15.78 -21.79 -7.13
CA LYS A 86 -14.99 -22.03 -8.34
C LYS A 86 -14.67 -23.51 -8.57
N ASN A 87 -14.43 -24.26 -7.49
CA ASN A 87 -14.20 -25.70 -7.52
C ASN A 87 -14.74 -26.34 -6.21
N PRO A 88 -15.92 -26.96 -6.25
CA PRO A 88 -16.55 -27.52 -5.04
C PRO A 88 -15.85 -28.75 -4.47
N GLU A 89 -14.97 -29.40 -5.24
CA GLU A 89 -14.21 -30.60 -4.83
C GLU A 89 -12.79 -30.29 -4.30
N GLY A 90 -12.41 -29.01 -4.22
CA GLY A 90 -11.08 -28.61 -3.75
C GLY A 90 -10.92 -28.77 -2.23
N GLU A 91 -9.80 -29.35 -1.79
CA GLU A 91 -9.44 -29.40 -0.37
C GLU A 91 -9.30 -27.99 0.21
N ILE A 92 -10.11 -27.71 1.24
CA ILE A 92 -10.01 -26.47 2.00
C ILE A 92 -8.83 -26.63 2.96
N MET A 93 -7.73 -25.90 2.73
CA MET A 93 -6.64 -25.85 3.69
C MET A 93 -7.17 -25.38 5.05
N GLN A 94 -7.02 -26.19 6.10
CA GLN A 94 -7.39 -25.89 7.48
C GLN A 94 -6.14 -25.42 8.25
N GLY A 95 -6.22 -24.33 9.03
CA GLY A 95 -5.09 -23.76 9.80
C GLY A 95 -4.63 -22.37 9.36
N ALA A 96 -4.17 -21.52 10.29
CA ALA A 96 -3.86 -20.10 10.02
C ALA A 96 -2.86 -19.92 8.87
N ILE A 97 -3.22 -19.12 7.87
CA ILE A 97 -2.35 -18.83 6.72
C ILE A 97 -1.48 -17.64 7.11
N LYS A 98 -0.16 -17.87 7.23
CA LYS A 98 0.80 -16.79 7.44
C LYS A 98 0.80 -15.87 6.22
N LYS A 99 0.76 -14.58 6.47
CA LYS A 99 0.93 -13.54 5.45
C LYS A 99 2.14 -12.71 5.78
N HIS A 100 2.82 -12.28 4.75
CA HIS A 100 3.92 -11.33 4.85
C HIS A 100 3.67 -10.24 3.81
N PHE A 101 4.15 -9.04 4.11
CA PHE A 101 4.11 -7.96 3.14
C PHE A 101 5.11 -8.23 2.02
N THR A 102 4.62 -8.41 0.79
CA THR A 102 5.45 -8.72 -0.39
C THR A 102 5.63 -7.49 -1.27
N MET A 103 6.88 -7.16 -1.60
CA MET A 103 7.23 -6.04 -2.49
C MET A 103 7.16 -6.38 -3.99
N VAL A 104 7.08 -7.66 -4.35
CA VAL A 104 7.03 -8.16 -5.73
C VAL A 104 5.57 -8.31 -6.16
N ASN A 105 4.83 -7.21 -6.16
CA ASN A 105 3.45 -7.20 -6.61
C ASN A 105 3.24 -6.03 -7.58
N TYR A 106 2.19 -6.12 -8.40
CA TYR A 106 1.91 -5.07 -9.38
C TYR A 106 1.69 -3.70 -8.72
N LYS A 107 1.03 -3.66 -7.55
CA LYS A 107 0.67 -2.41 -6.87
C LYS A 107 1.92 -1.61 -6.48
N THR A 108 2.95 -2.28 -5.94
CA THR A 108 4.21 -1.64 -5.54
C THR A 108 5.02 -1.17 -6.75
N HIS A 109 5.07 -1.95 -7.84
CA HIS A 109 5.73 -1.54 -9.07
C HIS A 109 5.00 -0.37 -9.77
N ALA A 110 3.67 -0.35 -9.71
CA ALA A 110 2.86 0.70 -10.29
C ALA A 110 3.12 2.07 -9.67
N LEU A 111 3.53 2.15 -8.39
CA LEU A 111 3.83 3.41 -7.69
C LEU A 111 4.81 4.31 -8.47
N GLY A 112 5.83 3.71 -9.10
CA GLY A 112 6.81 4.45 -9.91
C GLY A 112 6.23 5.09 -11.16
N HIS A 113 5.12 4.57 -11.68
CA HIS A 113 4.47 5.06 -12.89
C HIS A 113 3.51 6.23 -12.62
N TYR A 114 3.05 6.44 -11.38
CA TYR A 114 2.10 7.51 -11.05
C TYR A 114 2.58 8.89 -11.47
N VAL A 115 3.86 9.21 -11.27
CA VAL A 115 4.42 10.51 -11.66
C VAL A 115 4.28 10.75 -13.16
N CYS A 116 4.60 9.75 -13.97
CA CYS A 116 4.46 9.84 -15.42
C CYS A 116 2.99 9.91 -15.82
N SER A 117 2.14 9.04 -15.26
CA SER A 117 0.72 9.01 -15.56
C SER A 117 0.06 10.36 -15.27
N ILE A 118 0.34 10.96 -14.12
CA ILE A 118 -0.17 12.27 -13.74
C ILE A 118 0.36 13.37 -14.66
N LYS A 119 1.64 13.31 -15.05
CA LYS A 119 2.22 14.29 -15.98
C LYS A 119 1.54 14.30 -17.34
N TYR A 120 1.22 13.13 -17.89
CA TYR A 120 0.67 13.00 -19.25
C TYR A 120 -0.86 13.03 -19.31
N TYR A 121 -1.53 12.51 -18.29
CA TYR A 121 -2.99 12.30 -18.29
C TYR A 121 -3.71 13.11 -17.20
N GLY A 122 -2.99 13.79 -16.31
CA GLY A 122 -3.56 14.46 -15.14
C GLY A 122 -3.97 13.49 -14.03
N THR A 123 -4.51 14.03 -12.93
CA THR A 123 -5.05 13.23 -11.82
C THR A 123 -6.38 12.59 -12.22
N THR A 124 -6.51 11.28 -12.05
CA THR A 124 -7.71 10.50 -12.43
C THR A 124 -8.91 10.70 -11.50
N ASP A 125 -8.69 11.35 -10.36
CA ASP A 125 -9.62 11.47 -9.22
C ASP A 125 -10.84 12.36 -9.50
N LEU A 126 -10.91 12.99 -10.68
CA LEU A 126 -12.11 13.72 -11.15
C LEU A 126 -13.00 12.90 -12.10
N ILE A 127 -12.64 11.68 -12.50
CA ILE A 127 -13.53 10.85 -13.31
C ILE A 127 -14.51 10.14 -12.36
N SER A 128 -15.53 10.86 -11.91
CA SER A 128 -16.74 10.20 -11.44
C SER A 128 -17.38 9.49 -12.63
N SER A 129 -17.37 8.16 -12.65
CA SER A 129 -18.14 7.36 -13.60
C SER A 129 -19.64 7.35 -13.28
N SER A 130 -20.15 8.40 -12.64
CA SER A 130 -21.58 8.63 -12.54
C SER A 130 -22.10 8.87 -13.95
N LEU A 131 -22.76 7.84 -14.50
CA LEU A 131 -23.55 7.92 -15.71
C LEU A 131 -24.45 9.16 -15.59
N VAL A 132 -24.20 10.18 -16.40
CA VAL A 132 -25.15 11.29 -16.55
C VAL A 132 -26.35 10.67 -17.28
N SER A 133 -27.44 10.49 -16.52
CA SER A 133 -28.70 9.96 -17.02
C SER A 133 -29.59 11.06 -17.58
#